data_AF-A0A835GR93-F1
#
_entry.id   AF-A0A835GR93-F1
#
_cell.length_a   1.000
_cell.length_b   1.000
_cell.length_c   1.000
_cell.angle_alpha   90.00
_cell.angle_beta   90.00
_cell.angle_gamma   90.00
#
_symmetry.space_group_name_H-M   'P 1'
#
loop_
_entity.id
_entity.type
_entity.pdbx_description
1 polymer ?
#
loop_
_entity_poly.entity_id
_entity_poly.type
_entity_poly.pdbx_seq_one_letter_code
_entity_poly.pdbx_strand_id
1 'polypeptide(L)'
;MALSKPIMNLLSSYLQNLYLHPIKTKAITSCVVGSVGSLASQLVAGEKIKVDTISAFALYGLFFGGTIPHYLYEITERLFPEEVVAFPLVKKLLFERLLFAPFIQAFSLYTLARLEGKTHNSATKQLVALYWPILEANWKWLTLFQVINFAFIPPMLRVLFMNLVGLGWAMFLATKRRQQQQKKE
;
A
#
# COMPACT_ATOMS: atom_id res chain seq x y z
N MET A 1 15.01 -12.95 -22.06
CA MET A 1 14.67 -11.60 -22.57
C MET A 1 15.59 -10.62 -21.85
N ALA A 2 16.69 -10.18 -22.48
CA ALA A 2 17.63 -9.26 -21.84
C ALA A 2 17.02 -7.85 -21.85
N LEU A 3 16.88 -7.25 -20.66
CA LEU A 3 16.44 -5.86 -20.50
C LEU A 3 17.42 -4.93 -21.23
N SER A 4 16.94 -3.86 -21.88
CA SER A 4 17.82 -2.93 -22.59
C SER A 4 18.79 -2.23 -21.61
N LYS A 5 20.02 -1.95 -22.07
CA LYS A 5 21.08 -1.29 -21.28
C LYS A 5 20.63 -0.04 -20.49
N PRO A 6 19.82 0.89 -21.03
CA PRO A 6 19.37 2.04 -20.24
C PRO A 6 18.42 1.66 -19.10
N ILE A 7 17.57 0.64 -19.29
CA ILE A 7 16.66 0.16 -18.24
C ILE A 7 17.46 -0.51 -17.12
N MET A 8 18.52 -1.26 -17.46
CA MET A 8 19.40 -1.85 -16.45
C MET A 8 20.14 -0.77 -15.63
N ASN A 9 20.61 0.30 -16.27
CA ASN A 9 21.27 1.41 -15.57
C ASN A 9 20.32 2.16 -14.63
N LEU A 10 19.07 2.41 -15.07
CA LEU A 10 18.04 3.01 -14.24
C LEU A 10 17.66 2.12 -13.06
N LEU A 11 17.50 0.80 -13.30
CA LEU A 11 17.19 -0.17 -12.25
C LEU A 11 18.32 -0.25 -11.22
N SER A 12 19.58 -0.33 -11.68
CA SER A 12 20.73 -0.33 -10.78
C SER A 12 20.84 0.94 -9.96
N SER A 13 20.59 2.12 -10.56
CA SER A 13 20.57 3.39 -9.85
C SER A 13 19.43 3.46 -8.81
N TYR A 14 18.26 2.91 -9.14
CA TYR A 14 17.15 2.79 -8.21
C TYR A 14 17.48 1.87 -7.03
N LEU A 15 18.01 0.68 -7.31
CA LEU A 15 18.41 -0.29 -6.28
C LEU A 15 19.51 0.28 -5.37
N GLN A 16 20.48 1.00 -5.94
CA GLN A 16 21.53 1.67 -5.19
C GLN A 16 20.96 2.77 -4.27
N ASN A 17 20.04 3.59 -4.76
CA ASN A 17 19.35 4.59 -3.93
C ASN A 17 18.42 3.97 -2.89
N LEU A 18 17.84 2.80 -3.17
CA LEU A 18 17.03 2.04 -2.21
C LEU A 18 17.91 1.47 -1.09
N TYR A 19 19.16 1.13 -1.38
CA TYR A 19 20.15 0.68 -0.40
C TYR A 19 20.70 1.84 0.44
N LEU A 20 21.13 2.93 -0.21
CA LEU A 20 21.78 4.07 0.47
C LEU A 20 20.79 4.96 1.23
N HIS A 21 19.58 5.16 0.69
CA HIS A 21 18.56 6.05 1.25
C HIS A 21 17.18 5.39 1.23
N PRO A 22 17.00 4.28 1.99
CA PRO A 22 15.82 3.43 1.90
C PRO A 22 14.51 4.18 2.19
N ILE A 23 14.51 5.07 3.18
CA ILE A 23 13.30 5.82 3.58
C ILE A 23 12.88 6.79 2.49
N LYS A 24 13.82 7.59 1.95
CA LYS A 24 13.54 8.59 0.91
C LYS A 24 13.05 7.91 -0.38
N THR A 25 13.74 6.85 -0.81
CA THR A 25 13.38 6.13 -2.04
C THR A 25 12.01 5.46 -1.91
N LYS A 26 11.70 4.83 -0.77
CA LYS A 26 10.39 4.21 -0.52
C LYS A 26 9.28 5.27 -0.44
N ALA A 27 9.53 6.42 0.17
CA ALA A 27 8.60 7.54 0.25
C ALA A 27 8.25 8.10 -1.14
N ILE A 28 9.26 8.42 -1.94
CA ILE A 28 9.07 8.94 -3.31
C ILE A 28 8.34 7.91 -4.18
N THR A 29 8.75 6.64 -4.11
CA THR A 29 8.10 5.57 -4.88
C THR A 29 6.63 5.41 -4.47
N SER A 30 6.33 5.48 -3.18
CA SER A 30 4.96 5.37 -2.67
C SER A 30 4.10 6.58 -3.03
N CYS A 31 4.68 7.78 -3.11
CA CYS A 31 4.02 8.98 -3.64
C CYS A 31 3.62 8.81 -5.11
N VAL A 32 4.55 8.37 -5.95
CA VAL A 32 4.30 8.10 -7.38
C VAL A 32 3.23 7.04 -7.54
N VAL A 33 3.36 5.91 -6.83
CA VAL A 33 2.38 4.83 -6.87
C VAL A 33 1.01 5.29 -6.38
N GLY A 34 0.93 6.03 -5.27
CA GLY A 34 -0.33 6.56 -4.75
C GLY A 34 -1.03 7.49 -5.76
N SER A 35 -0.25 8.35 -6.41
CA SER A 35 -0.76 9.29 -7.43
C SER A 35 -1.31 8.56 -8.65
N VAL A 36 -0.51 7.62 -9.20
CA VAL A 36 -0.89 6.80 -10.36
C VAL A 36 -2.09 5.92 -10.02
N GLY A 37 -2.13 5.34 -8.83
CA GLY A 37 -3.24 4.50 -8.36
C GLY A 37 -4.54 5.28 -8.22
N SER A 38 -4.49 6.48 -7.65
CA SER A 38 -5.65 7.36 -7.54
C SER A 38 -6.17 7.77 -8.92
N LEU A 39 -5.28 8.18 -9.82
CA LEU A 39 -5.65 8.54 -11.20
C LEU A 39 -6.25 7.35 -11.96
N ALA A 40 -5.60 6.19 -11.92
CA ALA A 40 -6.09 4.98 -12.56
C ALA A 40 -7.47 4.56 -12.00
N SER A 41 -7.65 4.61 -10.67
CA SER A 41 -8.92 4.32 -10.03
C SER A 41 -10.03 5.26 -10.51
N GLN A 42 -9.76 6.56 -10.64
CA GLN A 42 -10.74 7.54 -11.10
C GLN A 42 -11.12 7.33 -12.57
N LEU A 43 -10.13 7.07 -13.43
CA LEU A 43 -10.35 6.75 -14.84
C LEU A 43 -11.17 5.47 -15.03
N VAL A 44 -10.84 4.41 -14.30
CA VAL A 44 -11.58 3.14 -14.35
C VAL A 44 -13.01 3.31 -13.86
N ALA A 45 -13.23 4.09 -12.79
CA ALA A 45 -14.53 4.41 -12.27
C ALA A 45 -15.37 5.31 -13.21
N GLY A 46 -14.74 5.98 -14.18
CA GLY A 46 -15.42 6.95 -15.05
C GLY A 46 -15.77 8.25 -14.33
N GLU A 47 -15.15 8.52 -13.18
CA GLU A 47 -15.34 9.77 -12.45
C GLU A 47 -14.54 10.92 -13.08
N LYS A 48 -14.99 12.15 -12.87
CA LYS A 48 -14.17 13.33 -13.20
C LYS A 48 -12.89 13.30 -12.38
N ILE A 49 -11.77 13.65 -13.02
CA ILE A 49 -10.46 13.68 -12.37
C ILE A 49 -10.47 14.74 -11.26
N LYS A 50 -10.38 14.29 -10.00
CA LYS A 50 -10.29 15.11 -8.79
C LYS A 50 -8.83 15.21 -8.38
N VAL A 51 -8.25 16.39 -8.62
CA VAL A 51 -6.85 16.69 -8.27
C VAL A 51 -6.64 16.59 -6.76
N ASP A 52 -7.61 17.00 -5.95
CA ASP A 52 -7.53 16.93 -4.48
C ASP A 52 -7.39 15.48 -3.96
N THR A 53 -8.06 14.52 -4.59
CA THR A 53 -7.92 13.11 -4.24
C THR A 53 -6.55 12.58 -4.69
N ILE A 54 -6.05 12.99 -5.86
CA ILE A 54 -4.71 12.58 -6.32
C ILE A 54 -3.63 13.13 -5.38
N SER A 55 -3.72 14.41 -4.99
CA SER A 55 -2.77 15.04 -4.09
C SER A 55 -2.83 14.44 -2.68
N ALA A 56 -4.01 14.11 -2.16
CA ALA A 56 -4.16 13.43 -0.88
C ALA A 56 -3.46 12.06 -0.87
N PHE A 57 -3.63 11.24 -1.92
CA PHE A 57 -2.93 9.97 -2.03
C PHE A 57 -1.42 10.13 -2.24
N ALA A 58 -0.99 11.16 -2.98
CA ALA A 58 0.42 11.49 -3.18
C ALA A 58 1.10 11.86 -1.85
N LEU A 59 0.49 12.78 -1.09
CA LEU A 59 0.96 13.20 0.23
C LEU A 59 0.98 12.04 1.21
N TYR A 60 -0.07 11.22 1.24
CA TYR A 60 -0.10 10.02 2.06
C TYR A 60 1.05 9.06 1.71
N GLY A 61 1.27 8.80 0.41
CA GLY A 61 2.37 7.98 -0.07
C GLY A 61 3.76 8.53 0.32
N LEU A 62 3.94 9.85 0.18
CA LEU A 62 5.19 10.52 0.48
C LEU A 62 5.54 10.48 1.97
N PHE A 63 4.60 10.83 2.85
CA PHE A 63 4.88 10.97 4.27
C PHE A 63 4.77 9.66 5.03
N PHE A 64 3.83 8.79 4.65
CA PHE A 64 3.46 7.61 5.45
C PHE A 64 3.64 6.30 4.69
N GLY A 65 3.36 6.27 3.38
CA GLY A 65 3.38 5.04 2.57
C GLY A 65 4.75 4.37 2.49
N GLY A 66 5.85 5.13 2.51
CA GLY A 66 7.20 4.57 2.50
C GLY A 66 7.84 4.38 3.88
N THR A 67 7.52 5.28 4.82
CA THR A 67 8.17 5.40 6.13
C THR A 67 7.62 4.40 7.14
N ILE A 68 6.29 4.36 7.32
CA ILE A 68 5.65 3.51 8.32
C ILE A 68 5.89 2.04 7.99
N PRO A 69 5.63 1.55 6.75
CA PRO A 69 5.90 0.15 6.42
C PRO A 69 7.37 -0.23 6.59
N HIS A 70 8.32 0.69 6.35
CA HIS A 70 9.74 0.40 6.53
C HIS A 70 10.04 -0.02 7.98
N TYR A 71 9.65 0.80 8.96
CA TYR A 71 9.89 0.50 10.37
C TYR A 71 9.08 -0.70 10.85
N LEU A 72 7.86 -0.86 10.36
CA LEU A 72 7.03 -2.02 10.70
C LEU A 72 7.68 -3.33 10.23
N TYR A 73 8.17 -3.39 9.00
CA TYR A 73 8.90 -4.57 8.51
C TYR A 73 10.17 -4.82 9.31
N GLU A 74 10.91 -3.77 9.67
CA GLU A 74 12.11 -3.89 10.51
C GLU A 74 11.78 -4.45 11.91
N ILE A 75 10.73 -3.96 12.56
CA ILE A 75 10.24 -4.48 13.84
C ILE A 75 9.86 -5.96 13.73
N THR A 76 9.17 -6.33 12.65
CA THR A 76 8.76 -7.72 12.40
C THR A 76 9.95 -8.66 12.25
N GLU A 77 10.98 -8.23 11.52
CA GLU A 77 12.22 -9.01 11.36
C GLU A 77 12.97 -9.17 12.69
N ARG A 78 13.01 -8.12 13.52
CA ARG A 78 13.63 -8.17 14.85
C ARG A 78 12.87 -9.05 15.84
N LEU A 79 11.53 -9.07 15.77
CA LEU A 79 10.68 -9.88 16.66
C LEU A 79 10.66 -11.36 16.28
N PHE A 80 10.83 -11.67 14.99
CA PHE A 80 10.76 -13.04 14.48
C PHE A 80 12.01 -13.39 13.65
N PRO A 81 13.21 -13.40 14.25
CA PRO A 81 14.44 -13.78 13.56
C PRO A 81 14.39 -15.24 13.11
N GLU A 82 14.77 -15.49 11.86
CA GLU A 82 14.62 -16.80 11.20
C GLU A 82 15.50 -17.89 11.82
N GLU A 83 16.61 -17.49 12.44
CA GLU A 83 17.59 -18.38 13.07
C GLU A 83 17.12 -18.97 14.39
N VAL A 84 16.20 -18.29 15.10
CA VAL A 84 15.82 -18.63 16.48
C VAL A 84 14.35 -19.06 16.58
N VAL A 85 13.50 -18.54 15.71
CA VAL A 85 12.06 -18.69 15.84
C VAL A 85 11.54 -19.81 14.94
N ALA A 86 10.95 -20.85 15.53
CA ALA A 86 10.22 -21.87 14.76
C ALA A 86 9.03 -21.27 13.99
N PHE A 87 8.88 -21.66 12.72
CA PHE A 87 7.90 -21.17 11.76
C PHE A 87 7.85 -19.62 11.66
N PRO A 88 8.98 -18.97 11.35
CA PRO A 88 9.09 -17.51 11.40
C PRO A 88 8.12 -16.86 10.39
N LEU A 89 7.95 -17.45 9.20
CA LEU A 89 7.01 -16.98 8.18
C LEU A 89 5.57 -16.86 8.71
N VAL A 90 5.07 -17.88 9.41
CA VAL A 90 3.70 -17.91 9.94
C VAL A 90 3.53 -16.86 11.03
N LYS A 91 4.51 -16.72 11.93
CA LYS A 91 4.46 -15.72 13.00
C LYS A 91 4.55 -14.29 12.48
N LYS A 92 5.44 -14.03 11.51
CA LYS A 92 5.54 -12.75 10.79
C LYS A 92 4.21 -12.40 10.13
N LEU A 93 3.58 -13.37 9.45
CA LEU A 93 2.28 -13.18 8.81
C LEU A 93 1.17 -12.90 9.82
N LEU A 94 1.05 -13.69 10.90
CA LEU A 94 0.02 -13.47 11.92
C LEU A 94 0.16 -12.12 12.60
N PHE A 95 1.39 -11.74 12.95
CA PHE A 95 1.67 -10.44 13.56
C PHE A 95 1.29 -9.30 12.63
N GLU A 96 1.67 -9.38 11.36
CA GLU A 96 1.36 -8.36 10.38
C GLU A 96 -0.15 -8.31 10.08
N ARG A 97 -0.85 -9.44 9.97
CA ARG A 97 -2.30 -9.48 9.71
C ARG A 97 -3.14 -9.03 10.91
N LEU A 98 -2.72 -9.32 12.14
CA LEU A 98 -3.51 -9.04 13.35
C LEU A 98 -3.22 -7.68 13.98
N LEU A 99 -2.02 -7.13 13.80
CA LEU A 99 -1.64 -5.85 14.41
C LEU A 99 -1.41 -4.77 13.37
N PHE A 100 -0.62 -5.07 12.33
CA PHE A 100 -0.21 -4.02 11.38
C PHE A 100 -1.32 -3.68 10.40
N ALA A 101 -1.94 -4.67 9.77
CA ALA A 101 -3.02 -4.43 8.82
C ALA A 101 -4.18 -3.65 9.45
N PRO A 102 -4.69 -3.98 10.65
CA PRO A 102 -5.76 -3.20 11.29
C PRO A 102 -5.33 -1.78 11.63
N PHE A 103 -4.14 -1.61 12.21
CA PHE A 103 -3.62 -0.29 12.59
C PHE A 103 -3.42 0.62 11.37
N ILE A 104 -2.76 0.12 10.32
CA ILE A 104 -2.52 0.86 9.09
C ILE A 104 -3.82 1.12 8.32
N GLN A 105 -4.76 0.18 8.34
CA GLN A 105 -6.06 0.38 7.71
C GLN A 105 -6.85 1.51 8.38
N ALA A 106 -6.88 1.55 9.72
CA ALA A 106 -7.52 2.65 10.44
C ALA A 106 -6.82 3.99 10.18
N PHE A 107 -5.49 3.99 10.31
CA PHE A 107 -4.67 5.18 10.11
C PHE A 107 -4.80 5.75 8.70
N SER A 108 -4.79 4.89 7.68
CA SER A 108 -4.91 5.29 6.27
C SER A 108 -6.27 5.91 5.97
N LEU A 109 -7.37 5.28 6.40
CA LEU A 109 -8.73 5.81 6.16
C LEU A 109 -8.92 7.18 6.81
N TYR A 110 -8.45 7.34 8.05
CA TYR A 110 -8.56 8.61 8.74
C TYR A 110 -7.67 9.69 8.11
N THR A 111 -6.40 9.39 7.90
CA THR A 111 -5.42 10.37 7.38
C THR A 111 -5.78 10.81 5.97
N LEU A 112 -6.18 9.86 5.11
CA LEU A 112 -6.58 10.17 3.76
C LEU A 112 -7.83 11.05 3.73
N ALA A 113 -8.85 10.76 4.55
CA ALA A 113 -10.03 11.60 4.66
C ALA A 113 -9.68 13.03 5.11
N ARG A 114 -8.71 13.19 6.03
CA ARG A 114 -8.22 14.50 6.46
C ARG A 114 -7.44 15.24 5.38
N LEU A 115 -6.62 14.52 4.60
CA LEU A 115 -5.87 15.09 3.48
C LEU A 115 -6.78 15.49 2.31
N GLU A 116 -7.91 14.82 2.13
CA GLU A 116 -8.98 15.23 1.20
C GLU A 116 -9.78 16.46 1.71
N GLY A 117 -9.41 17.04 2.85
CA GLY A 117 -10.06 18.24 3.40
C GLY A 117 -11.33 17.97 4.19
N LYS A 118 -11.70 16.71 4.48
CA LYS A 118 -12.90 16.42 5.28
C LYS A 118 -12.71 16.84 6.73
N THR A 119 -13.77 17.33 7.37
CA THR A 119 -13.80 17.65 8.80
C THR A 119 -13.54 16.42 9.66
N HIS A 120 -13.06 16.62 10.90
CA HIS A 120 -12.76 15.51 11.82
C HIS A 120 -13.97 14.57 12.01
N ASN A 121 -15.16 15.13 12.23
CA ASN A 121 -16.40 14.38 12.41
C ASN A 121 -16.78 13.56 11.16
N SER A 122 -16.54 14.10 9.95
CA SER A 122 -16.79 13.37 8.71
C SER A 122 -15.76 12.24 8.50
N ALA A 123 -14.49 12.50 8.79
CA ALA A 123 -13.42 11.51 8.71
C ALA A 123 -13.63 10.35 9.69
N THR A 124 -14.03 10.61 10.93
CA THR A 124 -14.31 9.56 11.92
C THR A 124 -15.54 8.74 11.57
N LYS A 125 -16.62 9.37 11.09
CA LYS A 125 -17.80 8.64 10.59
C LYS A 125 -17.45 7.74 9.42
N GLN A 126 -16.66 8.23 8.46
CA GLN A 126 -16.19 7.45 7.32
C GLN A 126 -15.30 6.29 7.77
N LEU A 127 -14.38 6.52 8.71
CA LEU A 127 -13.55 5.48 9.30
C LEU A 127 -14.43 4.37 9.89
N VAL A 128 -15.34 4.69 10.81
CA VAL A 128 -16.18 3.68 11.48
C VAL A 128 -17.03 2.90 10.47
N ALA A 129 -17.58 3.58 9.47
CA ALA A 129 -18.42 2.93 8.46
C ALA A 129 -17.63 2.00 7.52
N LEU A 130 -16.40 2.37 7.16
CA LEU A 130 -15.62 1.66 6.15
C LEU A 130 -14.55 0.72 6.73
N TYR A 131 -14.20 0.86 8.00
CA TYR A 131 -13.08 0.15 8.61
C TYR A 131 -13.22 -1.36 8.50
N TRP A 132 -14.31 -1.93 9.03
CA TRP A 132 -14.53 -3.38 9.01
C TRP A 132 -14.65 -3.95 7.59
N PRO A 133 -15.51 -3.39 6.72
CA PRO A 133 -15.67 -3.90 5.35
C PRO A 133 -14.36 -3.90 4.55
N ILE A 134 -13.54 -2.85 4.72
CA ILE A 134 -12.26 -2.75 4.01
C ILE A 134 -11.21 -3.67 4.65
N LEU A 135 -11.17 -3.78 5.97
CA LEU A 135 -10.23 -4.65 6.67
C LEU A 135 -10.47 -6.13 6.32
N GLU A 136 -11.72 -6.57 6.27
CA GLU A 136 -12.07 -7.94 5.88
C GLU A 136 -11.64 -8.24 4.44
N ALA A 137 -11.91 -7.29 3.53
CA ALA A 137 -11.49 -7.42 2.14
C ALA A 137 -9.96 -7.44 2.03
N ASN A 138 -9.27 -6.61 2.81
CA ASN A 138 -7.80 -6.57 2.90
C ASN A 138 -7.26 -7.94 3.33
N TRP A 139 -7.78 -8.53 4.39
CA TRP A 139 -7.38 -9.87 4.83
C TRP A 139 -7.62 -10.94 3.77
N LYS A 140 -8.78 -10.94 3.11
CA LYS A 140 -9.08 -11.97 2.09
C LYS A 140 -8.15 -11.87 0.88
N TRP A 141 -7.90 -10.66 0.40
CA TRP A 141 -7.17 -10.44 -0.85
C TRP A 141 -5.67 -10.35 -0.67
N LEU A 142 -5.20 -9.60 0.33
CA LEU A 142 -3.78 -9.30 0.47
C LEU A 142 -3.02 -10.41 1.21
N THR A 143 -3.69 -11.33 1.91
CA THR A 143 -2.99 -12.37 2.68
C THR A 143 -2.15 -13.27 1.77
N LEU A 144 -2.69 -13.67 0.61
CA LEU A 144 -1.93 -14.47 -0.36
C LEU A 144 -0.68 -13.74 -0.85
N PHE A 145 -0.81 -12.46 -1.22
CA PHE A 145 0.32 -11.65 -1.65
C PHE A 145 1.32 -11.39 -0.51
N GLN A 146 0.84 -11.24 0.72
CA GLN A 146 1.71 -11.06 1.88
C GLN A 146 2.53 -12.31 2.19
N VAL A 147 1.94 -13.50 2.03
CA VAL A 147 2.68 -14.77 2.13
C VAL A 147 3.80 -14.81 1.10
N ILE A 148 3.50 -14.48 -0.16
CA ILE A 148 4.51 -14.41 -1.23
C ILE A 148 5.59 -13.38 -0.88
N ASN A 149 5.19 -12.23 -0.34
CA ASN A 149 6.09 -11.14 0.04
C ASN A 149 7.09 -11.56 1.13
N PHE A 150 6.63 -12.22 2.18
CA PHE A 150 7.51 -12.68 3.24
C PHE A 150 8.34 -13.92 2.85
N ALA A 151 7.80 -14.80 2.01
CA ALA A 151 8.47 -16.04 1.63
C ALA A 151 9.55 -15.85 0.54
N PHE A 152 9.31 -14.97 -0.44
CA PHE A 152 10.15 -14.89 -1.65
C PHE A 152 10.75 -13.52 -1.92
N ILE A 153 10.20 -12.43 -1.35
CA ILE A 153 10.64 -11.08 -1.69
C ILE A 153 11.68 -10.58 -0.67
N PRO A 154 12.86 -10.12 -1.15
CA PRO A 154 13.89 -9.55 -0.28
C PRO A 154 13.36 -8.35 0.53
N PRO A 155 13.77 -8.17 1.80
CA PRO A 155 13.28 -7.11 2.71
C PRO A 155 13.27 -5.70 2.10
N MET A 156 14.26 -5.39 1.25
CA MET A 156 14.36 -4.09 0.58
C MET A 156 13.21 -3.83 -0.39
N LEU A 157 12.76 -4.87 -1.12
CA LEU A 157 11.76 -4.78 -2.19
C LEU A 157 10.32 -5.00 -1.71
N ARG A 158 10.11 -5.44 -0.46
CA ARG A 158 8.78 -5.79 0.05
C ARG A 158 7.76 -4.64 -0.04
N VAL A 159 8.21 -3.41 0.21
CA VAL A 159 7.36 -2.21 0.10
C VAL A 159 6.97 -1.96 -1.36
N LEU A 160 7.93 -2.09 -2.29
CA LEU A 160 7.66 -1.92 -3.72
C LEU A 160 6.67 -2.98 -4.22
N PHE A 161 6.87 -4.25 -3.84
CA PHE A 161 5.97 -5.33 -4.21
C PHE A 161 4.53 -5.09 -3.73
N MET A 162 4.36 -4.73 -2.45
CA MET A 162 3.01 -4.44 -1.91
C MET A 162 2.37 -3.20 -2.52
N ASN A 163 3.17 -2.19 -2.86
CA ASN A 163 2.69 -1.02 -3.60
C ASN A 163 2.12 -1.41 -4.97
N LEU A 164 2.78 -2.31 -5.71
CA LEU A 164 2.29 -2.82 -7.00
C LEU A 164 1.01 -3.66 -6.85
N VAL A 165 0.95 -4.54 -5.85
CA VAL A 165 -0.27 -5.30 -5.53
C VAL A 165 -1.42 -4.37 -5.16
N GLY A 166 -1.14 -3.31 -4.39
CA GLY A 166 -2.10 -2.28 -4.02
C GLY A 166 -2.70 -1.53 -5.20
N LEU A 167 -1.90 -1.25 -6.24
CA LEU A 167 -2.41 -0.69 -7.50
C LEU A 167 -3.42 -1.63 -8.17
N GLY A 168 -3.07 -2.93 -8.27
CA GLY A 168 -3.96 -3.95 -8.80
C GLY A 168 -5.30 -4.00 -8.07
N TRP A 169 -5.24 -3.97 -6.73
CA TRP A 169 -6.41 -3.95 -5.87
C TRP A 169 -7.27 -2.71 -6.05
N ALA A 170 -6.67 -1.52 -6.11
CA ALA A 170 -7.37 -0.26 -6.31
C ALA A 170 -8.13 -0.25 -7.65
N MET A 171 -7.49 -0.71 -8.73
CA MET A 171 -8.13 -0.83 -10.04
C MET A 171 -9.30 -1.83 -10.01
N PHE A 172 -9.14 -3.00 -9.39
CA PHE A 172 -10.20 -3.99 -9.27
C PHE A 172 -11.42 -3.43 -8.51
N LEU A 173 -11.20 -2.76 -7.38
CA LEU A 173 -12.27 -2.12 -6.62
C LEU A 173 -12.96 -1.02 -7.43
N ALA A 174 -12.21 -0.21 -8.18
CA ALA A 174 -12.77 0.81 -9.06
C ALA A 174 -13.68 0.20 -10.13
N THR A 175 -13.26 -0.90 -10.77
CA THR A 175 -14.08 -1.61 -11.76
C THR A 175 -15.37 -2.15 -11.13
N LYS A 176 -15.29 -2.75 -9.94
CA LYS A 176 -16.47 -3.27 -9.23
C LYS A 176 -17.44 -2.15 -8.83
N ARG A 177 -16.94 -1.00 -8.37
CA ARG A 177 -17.76 0.17 -8.06
C ARG A 177 -18.52 0.68 -9.28
N ARG A 178 -17.84 0.79 -10.43
CA ARG A 178 -18.47 1.20 -11.69
C ARG A 178 -19.59 0.25 -12.14
N GLN A 179 -19.36 -1.06 -12.05
CA GLN A 179 -20.37 -2.08 -12.38
C GLN A 179 -21.60 -2.00 -11.45
N GLN A 180 -21.43 -1.60 -10.19
CA GLN A 180 -22.55 -1.41 -9.26
C GLN A 180 -23.33 -0.13 -9.54
N GLN A 181 -22.67 0.97 -9.93
CA GLN A 181 -23.35 2.20 -10.35
C GLN A 181 -24.21 1.99 -11.60
N GLN A 182 -23.66 1.31 -12.61
CA GLN A 182 -24.38 1.01 -13.86
C GLN A 182 -25.56 0.04 -13.69
N LYS A 183 -25.61 -0.75 -12.61
CA LYS A 183 -26.74 -1.64 -12.31
C LYS A 183 -27.87 -0.96 -11.53
N LYS A 184 -27.63 0.24 -10.99
CA LYS A 184 -28.61 1.03 -10.24
C LYS A 184 -29.29 2.09 -11.11
N GLU A 185 -28.75 2.35 -12.29
CA GLU A 185 -29.34 3.13 -13.38
C GLU A 185 -30.18 2.21 -14.28
#